data_AF-A0A3D3DQD1-F1
#
_entry.id   AF-A0A3D3DQD1-F1
#
_cell.length_a   1.000
_cell.length_b   1.000
_cell.length_c   1.000
_cell.angle_alpha   90.00
_cell.angle_beta   90.00
_cell.angle_gamma   90.00
#
_symmetry.space_group_name_H-M   'P 1'
#
loop_
_entity.id
_entity.type
_entity.pdbx_description
1 polymer ?
#
loop_
_entity_poly.entity_id
_entity_poly.type
_entity_poly.pdbx_seq_one_letter_code
_entity_poly.pdbx_strand_id
1 'polypeptide(L)' 'MSDADTVAAKDSTPGDTTRRARSVQGSVESARMDKTITVLVERQLQHPLYKKYIRRSTRLHAHDANNECQ' A
#
# COMPACT_ATOMS: atom_id res chain seq x y z
N MET A 1 -39.16 -2.73 -43.13
CA MET A 1 -38.72 -1.33 -43.13
C MET A 1 -37.79 -1.20 -41.93
N SER A 2 -36.55 -1.66 -42.00
CA SER A 2 -35.38 -0.97 -42.60
C SER A 2 -35.34 0.49 -42.17
N ASP A 3 -34.49 0.80 -41.19
CA ASP A 3 -33.45 1.79 -41.42
C ASP A 3 -32.19 1.37 -40.67
N ALA A 4 -31.09 1.49 -41.42
CA ALA A 4 -29.76 1.04 -41.12
C ALA A 4 -28.92 2.14 -40.48
N ASP A 5 -27.85 1.70 -39.82
CA ASP A 5 -26.57 2.37 -39.64
C ASP A 5 -26.52 3.81 -39.09
N THR A 6 -25.93 3.93 -37.89
CA THR A 6 -24.90 4.95 -37.70
C THR A 6 -23.73 4.39 -36.88
N VAL A 7 -22.60 4.36 -37.58
CA VAL A 7 -21.24 4.04 -37.15
C VAL A 7 -20.76 5.02 -36.08
N ALA A 8 -20.18 4.49 -35.00
CA ALA A 8 -19.07 5.13 -34.31
C ALA A 8 -18.28 4.10 -33.49
N ALA A 9 -17.38 3.40 -34.15
CA ALA A 9 -16.23 2.81 -33.48
C ALA A 9 -15.25 3.94 -33.12
N LYS A 10 -15.27 4.39 -31.87
CA LYS A 10 -14.18 4.98 -31.05
C LYS A 10 -14.68 4.89 -29.60
N ASP A 11 -14.01 4.22 -28.69
CA ASP A 11 -12.75 4.68 -28.11
C ASP A 11 -12.11 3.53 -27.32
N SER A 12 -10.79 3.54 -27.27
CA SER A 12 -9.94 2.59 -26.55
C SER A 12 -10.40 2.31 -25.12
N THR A 13 -10.61 1.05 -24.73
CA THR A 13 -10.67 0.70 -23.31
C THR A 13 -9.25 0.89 -22.73
N PRO A 14 -9.00 1.91 -21.90
CA PRO A 14 -7.70 2.03 -21.27
C PRO A 14 -7.62 0.93 -20.21
N GLY A 15 -6.67 0.02 -20.37
CA GLY A 15 -6.29 -0.89 -19.30
C GLY A 15 -6.00 -0.07 -18.05
N ASP A 16 -6.78 -0.31 -17.01
CA ASP A 16 -6.71 0.37 -15.72
C ASP A 16 -5.26 0.40 -15.22
N THR A 17 -4.62 1.56 -15.32
CA THR A 17 -3.26 1.81 -14.81
C THR A 17 -3.36 2.10 -13.30
N THR A 18 -4.12 1.29 -12.56
CA THR A 18 -4.19 1.43 -11.10
C THR A 18 -2.92 0.87 -10.49
N ARG A 19 -1.98 1.77 -10.19
CA ARG A 19 -0.77 1.47 -9.43
C ARG A 19 -1.18 0.91 -8.06
N ARG A 20 -1.06 -0.41 -7.87
CA ARG A 20 -1.32 -1.06 -6.58
C ARG A 20 -0.46 -0.43 -5.50
N ALA A 21 -1.09 0.22 -4.52
CA ALA A 21 -0.41 0.71 -3.33
C ALA A 21 0.14 -0.48 -2.54
N ARG A 22 1.38 -0.37 -2.04
CA ARG A 22 1.97 -1.40 -1.18
C ARG A 22 1.40 -1.23 0.23
N SER A 23 0.68 -2.23 0.73
CA SER A 23 0.25 -2.30 2.12
C SER A 23 1.31 -2.99 2.98
N VAL A 24 1.48 -2.51 4.20
CA VAL A 24 2.44 -3.07 5.16
C VAL A 24 1.74 -3.12 6.52
N GLN A 25 1.90 -4.24 7.23
CA GLN A 25 1.33 -4.44 8.56
C GLN A 25 2.45 -4.36 9.61
N GLY A 26 2.14 -3.81 10.77
CA GLY A 26 3.09 -3.62 11.86
C GLY A 26 2.36 -3.29 13.16
N SER A 27 3.09 -3.30 14.27
CA SER A 27 2.56 -2.95 15.60
C SER A 27 2.78 -1.46 15.89
N VAL A 28 1.87 -0.85 16.62
CA VAL A 28 2.05 0.54 17.09
C VAL A 28 3.08 0.53 18.23
N GLU A 29 4.16 1.31 18.10
CA GLU A 29 5.19 1.46 19.13
C GLU A 29 4.94 2.71 19.99
N SER A 30 4.47 3.80 19.37
CA SER A 30 4.12 5.02 20.11
C SER A 30 3.07 5.87 19.40
N ALA A 31 2.15 6.42 20.20
CA ALA A 31 1.12 7.38 19.78
C ALA A 31 1.31 8.74 20.49
N ARG A 32 2.55 9.16 20.72
CA ARG A 32 2.85 10.39 21.50
C ARG A 32 2.67 11.69 20.69
N MET A 33 2.70 11.62 19.37
CA MET A 33 2.62 12.79 18.49
C MET A 33 1.18 13.06 18.05
N ASP A 34 0.84 14.32 17.82
CA ASP A 34 -0.49 14.70 17.34
C ASP A 34 -0.73 14.19 15.92
N LYS A 35 -1.85 13.48 15.71
CA LYS A 35 -2.31 12.97 14.42
C LYS A 35 -1.34 12.02 13.71
N THR A 36 -0.33 11.54 14.41
CA THR A 36 0.74 10.72 13.85
C THR A 36 1.14 9.61 14.81
N ILE A 37 1.13 8.37 14.34
CA ILE A 37 1.58 7.21 15.12
C ILE A 37 2.89 6.66 14.54
N THR A 38 3.74 6.10 15.41
CA THR A 38 4.94 5.37 15.00
C THR A 38 4.62 3.88 14.98
N VAL A 39 4.69 3.29 13.78
CA VAL A 39 4.43 1.86 13.52
C VAL A 39 5.76 1.15 13.30
N LEU A 40 5.98 0.06 14.04
CA LEU A 40 7.09 -0.86 13.86
C LEU A 40 6.69 -1.94 12.85
N VAL A 41 7.38 -1.97 11.72
CA VAL A 41 7.23 -3.04 10.72
C VAL A 41 8.39 -4.02 10.87
N GLU A 42 8.05 -5.27 11.15
CA GLU A 42 9.01 -6.37 11.16
C GLU A 42 9.00 -7.13 9.83
N ARG A 43 10.18 -7.45 9.31
CA ARG A 43 10.35 -8.36 8.18
C ARG A 43 11.50 -9.32 8.42
N GLN A 44 11.36 -10.54 7.94
CA GLN A 44 12.45 -11.51 7.91
C GLN A 44 13.16 -11.43 6.57
N LEU A 45 14.47 -11.24 6.60
CA LEU A 45 15.30 -11.13 5.40
C LEU A 45 16.43 -12.14 5.49
N GLN A 46 16.67 -12.87 4.41
CA GLN A 46 17.76 -13.83 4.34
C GLN A 46 19.09 -13.09 4.19
N HIS A 47 20.06 -13.39 5.04
CA HIS A 47 21.40 -12.86 4.86
C HIS A 47 21.99 -13.41 3.54
N PRO A 48 22.50 -12.55 2.64
CA PRO A 48 22.86 -12.96 1.28
C PRO A 48 23.93 -14.06 1.22
N LEU A 49 24.91 -14.02 2.13
CA LEU A 49 26.02 -14.98 2.15
C LEU A 49 25.70 -16.25 2.96
N TYR A 50 25.33 -16.10 4.23
CA TYR A 50 25.12 -17.23 5.15
C TYR A 50 23.73 -17.87 5.09
N LYS A 51 22.79 -17.31 4.31
CA LYS A 51 21.41 -17.82 4.16
C LYS A 51 20.59 -17.91 5.46
N LYS A 52 21.09 -17.39 6.58
CA LYS A 52 20.38 -17.28 7.85
C LYS A 52 19.27 -16.22 7.76
N TYR A 53 18.10 -16.51 8.32
CA TYR A 53 17.01 -15.54 8.44
C TYR A 53 17.31 -14.54 9.56
N ILE A 54 17.26 -13.25 9.24
CA ILE A 54 17.47 -12.15 10.17
C ILE A 54 16.21 -11.30 10.22
N ARG A 55 15.75 -10.93 11.43
CA ARG A 55 14.66 -9.97 11.61
C ARG A 55 15.19 -8.55 11.43
N ARG A 56 14.55 -7.77 10.57
CA ARG A 56 14.78 -6.33 10.43
C ARG A 56 13.50 -5.60 10.80
N SER A 57 13.61 -4.65 11.72
CA SER A 57 12.55 -3.72 12.06
C SER A 57 12.77 -2.39 11.34
N THR A 58 11.68 -1.73 10.95
CA THR A 58 11.70 -0.36 10.40
C THR A 58 10.55 0.40 11.02
N ARG A 59 10.84 1.60 11.56
CA ARG A 59 9.82 2.50 12.08
C ARG A 59 9.26 3.35 10.96
N LEU A 60 7.94 3.42 10.88
CA LEU A 60 7.19 4.23 9.93
C LEU A 60 6.28 5.18 10.69
N HIS A 61 6.10 6.39 10.15
CA HIS A 61 5.11 7.32 10.66
C HIS A 61 3.85 7.21 9.82
N ALA A 62 2.71 6.97 10.48
CA ALA A 62 1.40 6.91 9.84
C ALA A 62 0.53 8.05 10.35
N HIS A 63 -0.18 8.69 9.42
CA HIS A 63 -1.12 9.74 9.75
C HIS A 63 -2.45 9.10 10.21
N ASP A 64 -2.87 9.43 11.43
CA ASP A 64 -4.17 9.06 11.99
C ASP A 64 -4.91 10.36 12.35
N ALA A 65 -6.01 10.66 11.65
CA ALA A 65 -6.72 11.93 11.85
C ALA A 65 -7.46 11.99 13.20
N ASN A 66 -7.93 10.85 13.68
CA ASN A 66 -8.81 10.76 14.84
C ASN A 66 -8.07 10.30 16.11
N ASN A 67 -6.78 9.97 15.99
CA ASN A 67 -5.96 9.39 17.06
C ASN A 67 -6.67 8.19 17.73
N GLU A 68 -7.32 7.36 16.92
CA GLU A 68 -8.08 6.20 17.41
C GLU A 68 -7.16 5.04 17.78
N CYS A 69 -5.95 5.00 17.21
CA CYS A 69 -5.01 3.91 17.40
C CYS A 69 -4.12 4.13 18.64
N GLN A 70 -4.06 3.13 19.53
CA GLN A 70 -3.16 3.09 20.70
C GLN A 70 -2.31 1.82 20.70
#